data_AF-A0A9E3S2D0-F1
#
_entry.id   AF-A0A9E3S2D0-F1
#
_cell.length_a   1.000
_cell.length_b   1.000
_cell.length_c   1.000
_cell.angle_alpha   90.00
_cell.angle_beta   90.00
_cell.angle_gamma   90.00
#
_symmetry.space_group_name_H-M   'P 1'
#
loop_
_entity.id
_entity.type
_entity.pdbx_description
1 polymer ?
#
loop_
_entity_poly.entity_id
_entity_poly.type
_entity_poly.pdbx_seq_one_letter_code
_entity_poly.pdbx_strand_id
1 'polypeptide(L)'
;MKHREQTIKVTDLHLDQENPRFPPVNSQREAIDAMLADQGEKIATLALDVFQNGLNPSAKLIIFKEGAHFVDGDGNRRLTALKILETPSLADAFPKIRKKMDSILKRPGAVPTEVGCVVFNDRNAARHWISINHGGEQEGRGQITWNAEQKDRFERKPSIGLEALDFLTHKGHITTADKSQVNKSTLDRLLSYKEVKSDLSISKKGDHFAFGNIDDLRKVVLNLRGKAVDEVYTATKGKKFVQEAITSLGTTSVDTGGNSTATSGHPLDGGADQGSRSRRIKKPGLPVFGRKLSLKTGHVNNLYRDVESLHDFYQTEKSRLSADFIVIIRMSLRMLAETAAKDMKKELKDYLTEYFDPAKKSLDQNAKTTLSNQSVSKDSIIKLFHTGAHDYHNSKNEEQALALSIILGAMLTLSHGKKP
;
A
#
# COMPACT_ATOMS: atom_id res chain seq x y z
N MET A 1 -26.86 24.53 -6.67
CA MET A 1 -25.79 23.50 -6.58
C MET A 1 -24.43 24.18 -6.66
N LYS A 2 -23.41 23.74 -5.91
CA LYS A 2 -22.06 24.38 -5.86
C LYS A 2 -21.13 24.02 -7.03
N HIS A 3 -21.68 23.38 -8.06
CA HIS A 3 -20.98 23.03 -9.29
C HIS A 3 -21.99 23.01 -10.44
N ARG A 4 -21.48 23.04 -11.68
CA ARG A 4 -22.27 22.84 -12.91
C ARG A 4 -21.49 21.99 -13.89
N GLU A 5 -22.18 21.22 -14.71
CA GLU A 5 -21.55 20.50 -15.81
C GLU A 5 -21.47 21.41 -17.04
N GLN A 6 -20.35 21.34 -17.76
CA GLN A 6 -20.10 22.16 -18.94
C GLN A 6 -19.09 21.47 -19.84
N THR A 7 -19.29 21.53 -21.16
CA THR A 7 -18.25 21.18 -22.14
C THR A 7 -17.40 22.41 -22.41
N ILE A 8 -16.08 22.28 -22.30
CA ILE A 8 -15.11 23.39 -22.43
C ILE A 8 -14.04 23.00 -23.46
N LYS A 9 -13.57 23.97 -24.25
CA LYS A 9 -12.44 23.77 -25.17
C LYS A 9 -11.15 23.52 -24.40
N VAL A 10 -10.32 22.62 -24.90
CA VAL A 10 -9.02 22.28 -24.28
C VAL A 10 -8.09 23.50 -24.20
N THR A 11 -8.19 24.42 -25.16
CA THR A 11 -7.45 25.68 -25.21
C THR A 11 -7.85 26.66 -24.10
N ASP A 12 -9.12 26.65 -23.66
CA ASP A 12 -9.64 27.53 -22.61
C ASP A 12 -9.33 27.01 -21.18
N LEU A 13 -8.85 25.76 -21.08
CA LEU A 13 -8.48 25.13 -19.81
C LEU A 13 -7.00 25.36 -19.49
N HIS A 14 -6.70 25.78 -18.28
CA HIS A 14 -5.35 25.96 -17.76
C HIS A 14 -4.97 24.80 -16.84
N LEU A 15 -3.71 24.38 -16.89
CA LEU A 15 -3.16 23.53 -15.84
C LEU A 15 -2.99 24.36 -14.56
N ASP A 16 -3.22 23.73 -13.42
CA ASP A 16 -2.93 24.28 -12.12
C ASP A 16 -1.41 24.45 -11.94
N GLN A 17 -0.98 25.70 -11.74
CA GLN A 17 0.41 26.04 -11.49
C GLN A 17 0.86 25.65 -10.07
N GLU A 18 -0.09 25.38 -9.16
CA GLU A 18 0.12 24.86 -7.81
C GLU A 18 -0.25 23.37 -7.70
N ASN A 19 -0.19 22.62 -8.82
CA ASN A 19 -0.58 21.21 -8.82
C ASN A 19 0.26 20.41 -7.80
N PRO A 20 -0.36 19.58 -6.93
CA PRO A 20 0.38 18.83 -5.90
C PRO A 20 1.44 17.84 -6.41
N ARG A 21 1.53 17.60 -7.73
CA ARG A 21 2.54 16.72 -8.35
C ARG A 21 3.92 17.35 -8.47
N PHE A 22 4.01 18.68 -8.49
CA PHE A 22 5.27 19.39 -8.69
C PHE A 22 5.33 20.67 -7.84
N PRO A 23 6.52 21.22 -7.55
CA PRO A 23 6.65 22.51 -6.88
C PRO A 23 5.95 23.63 -7.69
N PRO A 24 5.35 24.65 -7.05
CA PRO A 24 4.67 25.72 -7.77
C PRO A 24 5.52 26.36 -8.87
N VAL A 25 4.89 26.61 -10.01
CA VAL A 25 5.52 27.19 -11.21
C VAL A 25 4.86 28.51 -11.61
N ASN A 26 5.48 29.26 -12.51
CA ASN A 26 5.02 30.62 -12.84
C ASN A 26 4.31 30.72 -14.20
N SER A 27 4.32 29.66 -15.00
CA SER A 27 3.75 29.68 -16.35
C SER A 27 3.05 28.38 -16.73
N GLN A 28 2.12 28.46 -17.69
CA GLN A 28 1.47 27.26 -18.26
C GLN A 28 2.48 26.34 -18.93
N ARG A 29 3.52 26.92 -19.56
CA ARG A 29 4.61 26.16 -20.18
C ARG A 29 5.37 25.34 -19.14
N GLU A 30 5.78 25.98 -18.04
CA GLU A 30 6.45 25.29 -16.92
C GLU A 30 5.56 24.20 -16.31
N ALA A 31 4.26 24.44 -16.15
CA ALA A 31 3.33 23.43 -15.61
C ALA A 31 3.24 22.20 -16.52
N ILE A 32 3.21 22.39 -17.84
CA ILE A 32 3.23 21.30 -18.82
C ILE A 32 4.57 20.56 -18.76
N ASP A 33 5.69 21.28 -18.80
CA ASP A 33 7.02 20.67 -18.76
C ASP A 33 7.23 19.89 -17.43
N ALA A 34 6.75 20.42 -16.30
CA ALA A 34 6.79 19.74 -15.00
C ALA A 34 5.94 18.44 -15.00
N MET A 35 4.74 18.47 -15.57
CA MET A 35 3.91 17.26 -15.74
C MET A 35 4.59 16.21 -16.61
N LEU A 36 5.23 16.63 -17.70
CA LEU A 36 5.94 15.73 -18.61
C LEU A 36 7.19 15.14 -17.94
N ALA A 37 7.91 15.91 -17.14
CA ALA A 37 9.05 15.44 -16.37
C ALA A 37 8.65 14.41 -15.29
N ASP A 38 7.56 14.69 -14.55
CA ASP A 38 7.08 13.83 -13.47
C ASP A 38 6.45 12.52 -13.98
N GLN A 39 5.54 12.59 -14.95
CA GLN A 39 4.77 11.42 -15.41
C GLN A 39 5.42 10.69 -16.60
N GLY A 40 6.29 11.36 -17.37
CA GLY A 40 7.04 10.78 -18.47
C GLY A 40 6.18 10.05 -19.50
N GLU A 41 6.61 8.85 -19.89
CA GLU A 41 5.95 8.04 -20.94
C GLU A 41 4.54 7.57 -20.59
N LYS A 42 4.11 7.68 -19.32
CA LYS A 42 2.73 7.37 -18.92
C LYS A 42 1.74 8.35 -19.56
N ILE A 43 2.10 9.63 -19.70
CA ILE A 43 1.28 10.61 -20.42
C ILE A 43 1.15 10.22 -21.89
N ALA A 44 2.22 9.73 -22.53
CA ALA A 44 2.14 9.28 -23.92
C ALA A 44 1.23 8.06 -24.10
N THR A 45 1.22 7.15 -23.12
CA THR A 45 0.31 6.00 -23.10
C THR A 45 -1.14 6.44 -22.95
N LEU A 46 -1.40 7.39 -22.04
CA LEU A 46 -2.71 8.00 -21.85
C LEU A 46 -3.18 8.76 -23.10
N ALA A 47 -2.29 9.51 -23.75
CA ALA A 47 -2.60 10.23 -24.99
C ALA A 47 -3.01 9.27 -26.12
N LEU A 48 -2.34 8.13 -26.25
CA LEU A 48 -2.74 7.11 -27.21
C LEU A 48 -4.14 6.57 -26.92
N ASP A 49 -4.43 6.24 -25.67
CA ASP A 49 -5.76 5.75 -25.25
C ASP A 49 -6.85 6.79 -25.52
N VAL A 50 -6.60 8.06 -25.16
CA VAL A 50 -7.51 9.18 -25.43
C VAL A 50 -7.74 9.41 -26.93
N PHE A 51 -6.70 9.27 -27.76
CA PHE A 51 -6.84 9.38 -29.22
C PHE A 51 -7.67 8.25 -29.82
N GLN A 52 -7.57 7.03 -29.27
CA GLN A 52 -8.29 5.86 -29.79
C GLN A 52 -9.72 5.75 -29.28
N ASN A 53 -9.94 6.07 -27.99
CA ASN A 53 -11.17 5.74 -27.27
C ASN A 53 -11.91 6.99 -26.74
N GLY A 54 -11.30 8.18 -26.85
CA GLY A 54 -11.78 9.39 -26.18
C GLY A 54 -11.47 9.38 -24.68
N LEU A 55 -11.95 10.40 -23.97
CA LEU A 55 -11.89 10.43 -22.51
C LEU A 55 -12.93 9.49 -21.90
N ASN A 56 -12.61 8.91 -20.74
CA ASN A 56 -13.57 8.13 -19.96
C ASN A 56 -14.80 8.99 -19.60
N PRO A 57 -16.01 8.67 -20.13
CA PRO A 57 -17.21 9.46 -19.90
C PRO A 57 -17.71 9.41 -18.45
N SER A 58 -17.32 8.37 -17.67
CA SER A 58 -17.72 8.24 -16.26
C SER A 58 -16.89 9.10 -15.31
N ALA A 59 -15.81 9.71 -15.79
CA ALA A 59 -14.87 10.48 -14.97
C ALA A 59 -14.58 11.83 -15.64
N LYS A 60 -15.48 12.80 -15.47
CA LYS A 60 -15.29 14.17 -16.00
C LYS A 60 -14.11 14.88 -15.32
N LEU A 61 -13.56 15.89 -16.00
CA LEU A 61 -12.53 16.75 -15.41
C LEU A 61 -13.15 17.65 -14.33
N ILE A 62 -12.51 17.75 -13.17
CA ILE A 62 -12.90 18.74 -12.15
C ILE A 62 -12.14 20.02 -12.46
N ILE A 63 -12.88 21.10 -12.64
CA ILE A 63 -12.36 22.44 -12.95
C ILE A 63 -12.84 23.41 -11.86
N PHE A 64 -12.00 24.34 -11.44
CA PHE A 64 -12.43 25.48 -10.63
C PHE A 64 -12.15 26.80 -11.35
N LYS A 65 -12.91 27.84 -11.01
CA LYS A 65 -12.65 29.18 -11.53
C LYS A 65 -11.59 29.90 -10.68
N GLU A 66 -10.65 30.53 -11.34
CA GLU A 66 -9.74 31.52 -10.75
C GLU A 66 -9.83 32.80 -11.61
N GLY A 67 -10.57 33.79 -11.11
CA GLY A 67 -10.93 34.97 -11.89
C GLY A 67 -11.73 34.59 -13.16
N ALA A 68 -11.19 34.93 -14.32
CA ALA A 68 -11.78 34.60 -15.63
C ALA A 68 -11.34 33.23 -16.18
N HIS A 69 -10.39 32.56 -15.52
CA HIS A 69 -9.77 31.34 -16.03
C HIS A 69 -10.44 30.08 -15.48
N PHE A 70 -10.44 29.02 -16.31
CA PHE A 70 -10.81 27.67 -15.93
C PHE A 70 -9.56 26.86 -15.64
N VAL A 71 -9.34 26.50 -14.38
CA VAL A 71 -8.11 25.83 -13.94
C VAL A 71 -8.42 24.39 -13.52
N ASP A 72 -7.56 23.45 -13.92
CA ASP A 72 -7.73 22.03 -13.60
C ASP A 72 -7.58 21.75 -12.10
N GLY A 73 -8.48 20.95 -11.54
CA GLY A 73 -8.39 20.46 -10.15
C GLY A 73 -8.25 18.95 -10.04
N ASP A 74 -8.92 18.20 -10.92
CA ASP A 74 -8.70 16.76 -11.12
C ASP A 74 -8.76 16.48 -12.61
N GLY A 75 -7.65 15.99 -13.15
CA GLY A 75 -7.52 15.66 -14.56
C GLY A 75 -6.29 16.22 -15.27
N ASN A 76 -5.39 16.93 -14.58
CA ASN A 76 -4.08 17.39 -15.10
C ASN A 76 -3.43 16.43 -16.09
N ARG A 77 -3.22 15.14 -15.79
CA ARG A 77 -2.62 14.20 -16.75
C ARG A 77 -3.38 14.09 -18.07
N ARG A 78 -4.71 14.09 -18.01
CA ARG A 78 -5.60 14.03 -19.18
C ARG A 78 -5.56 15.37 -19.93
N LEU A 79 -5.59 16.49 -19.22
CA LEU A 79 -5.48 17.81 -19.83
C LEU A 79 -4.11 18.01 -20.50
N THR A 80 -3.00 17.62 -19.85
CA THR A 80 -1.66 17.63 -20.43
C THR A 80 -1.61 16.76 -21.68
N ALA A 81 -2.15 15.53 -21.63
CA ALA A 81 -2.20 14.63 -22.79
C ALA A 81 -2.95 15.26 -23.98
N LEU A 82 -4.10 15.89 -23.73
CA LEU A 82 -4.86 16.59 -24.77
C LEU A 82 -4.09 17.78 -25.35
N LYS A 83 -3.48 18.61 -24.49
CA LYS A 83 -2.69 19.76 -24.93
C LYS A 83 -1.51 19.36 -25.81
N ILE A 84 -0.79 18.29 -25.47
CA ILE A 84 0.34 17.82 -26.30
C ILE A 84 -0.11 17.04 -27.56
N LEU A 85 -1.33 16.50 -27.58
CA LEU A 85 -1.92 15.94 -28.80
C LEU A 85 -2.34 17.05 -29.77
N GLU A 86 -2.95 18.11 -29.25
CA GLU A 86 -3.38 19.28 -30.02
C GLU A 86 -2.17 20.10 -30.50
N THR A 87 -1.17 20.31 -29.63
CA THR A 87 0.05 21.07 -29.92
C THR A 87 1.31 20.25 -29.54
N PRO A 88 1.81 19.39 -30.43
CA PRO A 88 2.94 18.49 -30.13
C PRO A 88 4.26 19.18 -29.78
N SER A 89 4.48 20.42 -30.25
CA SER A 89 5.66 21.22 -29.90
C SER A 89 5.75 21.57 -28.40
N LEU A 90 4.65 21.41 -27.66
CA LEU A 90 4.68 21.49 -26.21
C LEU A 90 5.56 20.41 -25.57
N ALA A 91 5.82 19.30 -26.28
CA ALA A 91 6.67 18.21 -25.81
C ALA A 91 8.10 18.20 -26.40
N ASP A 92 8.53 19.27 -27.12
CA ASP A 92 9.83 19.27 -27.81
C ASP A 92 11.04 19.05 -26.88
N ALA A 93 10.97 19.55 -25.64
CA ALA A 93 11.98 19.30 -24.61
C ALA A 93 12.06 17.82 -24.15
N PHE A 94 11.09 16.99 -24.55
CA PHE A 94 10.97 15.56 -24.20
C PHE A 94 10.91 14.68 -25.46
N PRO A 95 12.05 14.43 -26.14
CA PRO A 95 12.08 13.80 -27.47
C PRO A 95 11.36 12.46 -27.57
N LYS A 96 11.41 11.62 -26.52
CA LYS A 96 10.70 10.33 -26.49
C LYS A 96 9.18 10.50 -26.52
N ILE A 97 8.66 11.46 -25.76
CA ILE A 97 7.22 11.78 -25.72
C ILE A 97 6.81 12.41 -27.05
N ARG A 98 7.60 13.38 -27.53
CA ARG A 98 7.39 14.05 -28.83
C ARG A 98 7.27 13.05 -29.98
N LYS A 99 8.20 12.10 -30.09
CA LYS A 99 8.20 11.03 -31.10
C LYS A 99 6.96 10.14 -31.02
N LYS A 100 6.48 9.84 -29.81
CA LYS A 100 5.23 9.09 -29.62
C LYS A 100 4.03 9.90 -30.09
N MET A 101 3.97 11.20 -29.82
CA MET A 101 2.87 12.06 -30.31
C MET A 101 2.84 12.09 -31.84
N ASP A 102 3.98 12.26 -32.51
CA ASP A 102 4.06 12.17 -33.97
C ASP A 102 3.55 10.82 -34.50
N SER A 103 3.89 9.73 -33.81
CA SER A 103 3.42 8.40 -34.21
C SER A 103 1.93 8.18 -34.00
N ILE A 104 1.32 8.85 -33.00
CA ILE A 104 -0.11 8.78 -32.74
C ILE A 104 -0.86 9.57 -33.82
N LEU A 105 -0.41 10.80 -34.11
CA LEU A 105 -1.08 11.70 -35.05
C LEU A 105 -1.00 11.27 -36.52
N LYS A 106 -0.10 10.32 -36.86
CA LYS A 106 -0.08 9.67 -38.17
C LYS A 106 -1.22 8.66 -38.38
N ARG A 107 -1.93 8.28 -37.31
CA ARG A 107 -3.02 7.31 -37.36
C ARG A 107 -4.31 8.01 -37.81
N PRO A 108 -5.24 7.30 -38.47
CA PRO A 108 -6.55 7.86 -38.76
C PRO A 108 -7.30 8.12 -37.45
N GLY A 109 -7.82 9.34 -37.29
CA GLY A 109 -8.52 9.78 -36.09
C GLY A 109 -8.47 11.30 -35.93
N ALA A 110 -9.16 11.82 -34.92
CA ALA A 110 -9.16 13.24 -34.59
C ALA A 110 -8.83 13.43 -33.11
N VAL A 111 -8.10 14.50 -32.79
CA VAL A 111 -7.81 14.89 -31.41
C VAL A 111 -9.07 15.53 -30.80
N PRO A 112 -9.52 15.11 -29.61
CA PRO A 112 -10.62 15.78 -28.92
C PRO A 112 -10.24 17.22 -28.56
N THR A 113 -10.96 18.21 -29.11
CA THR A 113 -10.74 19.63 -28.84
C THR A 113 -11.61 20.19 -27.72
N GLU A 114 -12.60 19.42 -27.29
CA GLU A 114 -13.55 19.76 -26.23
C GLU A 114 -13.70 18.60 -25.24
N VAL A 115 -13.95 18.95 -23.98
CA VAL A 115 -14.01 17.97 -22.89
C VAL A 115 -15.14 18.28 -21.92
N GLY A 116 -15.80 17.23 -21.43
CA GLY A 116 -16.81 17.33 -20.39
C GLY A 116 -16.18 17.62 -19.03
N CYS A 117 -16.60 18.72 -18.42
CA CYS A 117 -16.10 19.21 -17.14
C CYS A 117 -17.21 19.34 -16.10
N VAL A 118 -16.83 19.20 -14.83
CA VAL A 118 -17.62 19.65 -13.67
C VAL A 118 -16.92 20.89 -13.11
N VAL A 119 -17.58 22.03 -13.22
CA VAL A 119 -17.02 23.34 -12.88
C VAL A 119 -17.50 23.79 -11.51
N PHE A 120 -16.55 24.05 -10.62
CA PHE A 120 -16.73 24.62 -9.30
C PHE A 120 -16.43 26.13 -9.30
N ASN A 121 -16.98 26.84 -8.33
CA ASN A 121 -16.80 28.29 -8.21
C ASN A 121 -15.37 28.68 -7.82
N ASP A 122 -14.69 27.84 -7.05
CA ASP A 122 -13.34 28.07 -6.55
C ASP A 122 -12.69 26.73 -6.15
N ARG A 123 -11.38 26.77 -5.90
CA ARG A 123 -10.57 25.60 -5.48
C ARG A 123 -11.09 24.95 -4.20
N ASN A 124 -11.55 25.74 -3.22
CA ASN A 124 -12.03 25.21 -1.94
C ASN A 124 -13.31 24.40 -2.11
N ALA A 125 -14.20 24.82 -3.01
CA ALA A 125 -15.43 24.10 -3.34
C ALA A 125 -15.14 22.74 -4.01
N ALA A 126 -14.07 22.64 -4.81
CA ALA A 126 -13.65 21.39 -5.45
C ALA A 126 -12.85 20.46 -4.51
N ARG A 127 -12.21 21.00 -3.47
CA ARG A 127 -11.26 20.31 -2.58
C ARG A 127 -11.78 18.98 -2.01
N HIS A 128 -13.05 18.94 -1.61
CA HIS A 128 -13.67 17.73 -1.06
C HIS A 128 -13.62 16.56 -2.04
N TRP A 129 -14.02 16.79 -3.29
CA TRP A 129 -14.08 15.75 -4.33
C TRP A 129 -12.70 15.35 -4.82
N ILE A 130 -11.78 16.31 -4.97
CA ILE A 130 -10.38 16.03 -5.29
C ILE A 130 -9.76 15.13 -4.21
N SER A 131 -10.02 15.41 -2.93
CA SER A 131 -9.55 14.57 -1.82
C SER A 131 -10.15 13.16 -1.87
N ILE A 132 -11.43 13.02 -2.23
CA ILE A 132 -12.07 11.70 -2.36
C ILE A 132 -11.42 10.89 -3.49
N ASN A 133 -11.18 11.51 -4.65
CA ASN A 133 -10.60 10.84 -5.81
C ASN A 133 -9.14 10.39 -5.60
N HIS A 134 -8.37 11.13 -4.80
CA HIS A 134 -6.93 10.88 -4.63
C HIS A 134 -6.55 10.28 -3.27
N GLY A 135 -7.43 10.28 -2.29
CA GLY A 135 -7.16 9.78 -0.93
C GLY A 135 -7.22 8.26 -0.76
N GLY A 136 -7.37 7.49 -1.84
CA GLY A 136 -7.57 6.03 -1.77
C GLY A 136 -8.94 5.65 -1.23
N GLU A 137 -9.06 4.47 -0.62
CA GLU A 137 -10.34 3.88 -0.18
C GLU A 137 -11.10 4.75 0.83
N GLN A 138 -10.42 5.43 1.76
CA GLN A 138 -11.03 6.32 2.77
C GLN A 138 -12.24 5.69 3.49
N GLU A 139 -12.06 4.50 4.06
CA GLU A 139 -13.13 3.74 4.73
C GLU A 139 -14.35 3.50 3.82
N GLY A 140 -14.12 3.39 2.51
CA GLY A 140 -15.14 3.17 1.48
C GLY A 140 -15.70 4.44 0.84
N ARG A 141 -15.25 5.63 1.24
CA ARG A 141 -15.67 6.90 0.63
C ARG A 141 -15.04 7.15 -0.74
N GLY A 142 -13.80 6.70 -0.92
CA GLY A 142 -13.05 6.84 -2.17
C GLY A 142 -13.01 5.55 -2.98
N GLN A 143 -12.24 5.56 -4.07
CA GLN A 143 -12.21 4.44 -5.00
C GLN A 143 -11.45 3.23 -4.42
N ILE A 144 -12.09 2.05 -4.47
CA ILE A 144 -11.47 0.77 -4.10
C ILE A 144 -11.03 0.06 -5.37
N THR A 145 -9.72 -0.20 -5.49
CA THR A 145 -9.19 -0.94 -6.65
C THR A 145 -9.56 -2.42 -6.56
N TRP A 146 -9.82 -3.04 -7.71
CA TRP A 146 -9.99 -4.49 -7.76
C TRP A 146 -8.73 -5.21 -7.35
N ASN A 147 -8.89 -6.25 -6.52
CA ASN A 147 -7.84 -7.20 -6.21
C ASN A 147 -7.54 -8.10 -7.43
N ALA A 148 -6.47 -8.91 -7.34
CA ALA A 148 -6.03 -9.76 -8.45
C ALA A 148 -7.12 -10.73 -8.92
N GLU A 149 -7.88 -11.35 -8.03
CA GLU A 149 -8.96 -12.28 -8.42
C GLU A 149 -10.09 -11.56 -9.15
N GLN A 150 -10.47 -10.37 -8.68
CA GLN A 150 -11.52 -9.56 -9.30
C GLN A 150 -11.11 -9.10 -10.71
N LYS A 151 -9.83 -8.74 -10.91
CA LYS A 151 -9.28 -8.40 -12.23
C LYS A 151 -9.33 -9.59 -13.18
N ASP A 152 -8.82 -10.74 -12.76
CA ASP A 152 -8.84 -11.98 -13.56
C ASP A 152 -10.26 -12.37 -13.99
N ARG A 153 -11.23 -12.28 -13.07
CA ARG A 153 -12.64 -12.56 -13.35
C ARG A 153 -13.21 -11.59 -14.39
N PHE A 154 -12.90 -10.30 -14.27
CA PHE A 154 -13.32 -9.30 -15.24
C PHE A 154 -12.72 -9.53 -16.63
N GLU A 155 -11.43 -9.86 -16.68
CA GLU A 155 -10.71 -10.15 -17.94
C GLU A 155 -11.12 -11.49 -18.58
N ARG A 156 -11.94 -12.30 -17.89
CA ARG A 156 -12.34 -13.66 -18.29
C ARG A 156 -11.14 -14.56 -18.63
N LYS A 157 -10.00 -14.29 -17.99
CA LYS A 157 -8.75 -15.05 -18.12
C LYS A 157 -8.30 -15.47 -16.72
N PRO A 158 -8.99 -16.43 -16.10
CA PRO A 158 -8.64 -16.89 -14.78
C PRO A 158 -7.21 -17.44 -14.79
N SER A 159 -6.38 -16.97 -13.85
CA SER A 159 -5.05 -17.50 -13.70
C SER A 159 -5.07 -18.95 -13.20
N ILE A 160 -3.96 -19.66 -13.40
CA ILE A 160 -3.77 -21.05 -12.92
C ILE A 160 -4.05 -21.22 -11.43
N GLY A 161 -3.67 -20.25 -10.59
CA GLY A 161 -3.91 -20.26 -9.15
C GLY A 161 -5.36 -19.97 -8.78
N LEU A 162 -6.03 -19.05 -9.50
CA LEU A 162 -7.46 -18.82 -9.29
C LEU A 162 -8.29 -20.06 -9.64
N GLU A 163 -8.01 -20.68 -10.79
CA GLU A 163 -8.68 -21.93 -11.18
C GLU A 163 -8.39 -23.07 -10.22
N ALA A 164 -7.16 -23.22 -9.72
CA ALA A 164 -6.83 -24.23 -8.73
C ALA A 164 -7.64 -24.05 -7.43
N LEU A 165 -7.73 -22.82 -6.93
CA LEU A 165 -8.50 -22.52 -5.71
C LEU A 165 -10.00 -22.74 -5.92
N ASP A 166 -10.56 -22.27 -7.05
CA ASP A 166 -11.97 -22.46 -7.38
C ASP A 166 -12.30 -23.95 -7.57
N PHE A 167 -11.46 -24.70 -8.27
CA PHE A 167 -11.60 -26.14 -8.48
C PHE A 167 -11.60 -26.91 -7.15
N LEU A 168 -10.59 -26.69 -6.30
CA LEU A 168 -10.50 -27.37 -5.00
C LEU A 168 -11.64 -27.00 -4.06
N THR A 169 -12.08 -25.73 -4.07
CA THR A 169 -13.20 -25.28 -3.23
C THR A 169 -14.51 -25.90 -3.72
N HIS A 170 -14.78 -25.88 -5.02
CA HIS A 170 -16.01 -26.43 -5.59
C HIS A 170 -16.13 -27.94 -5.42
N LYS A 171 -15.01 -28.66 -5.43
CA LYS A 171 -14.94 -30.10 -5.15
C LYS A 171 -14.96 -30.44 -3.65
N GLY A 172 -14.96 -29.44 -2.77
CA GLY A 172 -14.98 -29.64 -1.30
C GLY A 172 -13.64 -30.09 -0.71
N HIS A 173 -12.54 -29.97 -1.44
CA HIS A 173 -11.20 -30.37 -0.97
C HIS A 173 -10.57 -29.33 -0.02
N ILE A 174 -10.99 -28.07 -0.11
CA ILE A 174 -10.59 -26.98 0.79
C ILE A 174 -11.81 -26.14 1.15
N THR A 175 -11.77 -25.49 2.31
CA THR A 175 -12.83 -24.56 2.73
C THR A 175 -12.61 -23.16 2.17
N THR A 176 -13.64 -22.31 2.21
CA THR A 176 -13.49 -20.87 1.91
C THR A 176 -12.51 -20.19 2.86
N ALA A 177 -12.41 -20.67 4.11
CA ALA A 177 -11.43 -20.18 5.07
C ALA A 177 -9.99 -20.51 4.63
N ASP A 178 -9.73 -21.74 4.17
CA ASP A 178 -8.43 -22.12 3.62
C ASP A 178 -8.06 -21.28 2.41
N LYS A 179 -9.00 -21.10 1.47
CA LYS A 179 -8.82 -20.25 0.28
C LYS A 179 -8.40 -18.83 0.66
N SER A 180 -9.02 -18.24 1.67
CA SER A 180 -8.73 -16.87 2.11
C SER A 180 -7.32 -16.68 2.71
N GLN A 181 -6.68 -17.77 3.15
CA GLN A 181 -5.34 -17.75 3.73
C GLN A 181 -4.22 -17.96 2.69
N VAL A 182 -4.58 -18.22 1.44
CA VAL A 182 -3.63 -18.45 0.35
C VAL A 182 -3.51 -17.18 -0.48
N ASN A 183 -2.28 -16.66 -0.63
CA ASN A 183 -2.05 -15.57 -1.56
C ASN A 183 -2.11 -16.10 -3.01
N LYS A 184 -3.17 -15.75 -3.72
CA LYS A 184 -3.43 -16.16 -5.10
C LYS A 184 -2.25 -15.88 -6.05
N SER A 185 -1.59 -14.73 -5.94
CA SER A 185 -0.44 -14.40 -6.80
C SER A 185 0.81 -15.24 -6.51
N THR A 186 0.98 -15.66 -5.26
CA THR A 186 2.02 -16.63 -4.86
C THR A 186 1.72 -17.99 -5.48
N LEU A 187 0.47 -18.44 -5.39
CA LEU A 187 0.03 -19.70 -5.99
C LEU A 187 0.18 -19.68 -7.52
N ASP A 188 -0.19 -18.58 -8.18
CA ASP A 188 0.02 -18.40 -9.62
C ASP A 188 1.48 -18.61 -10.01
N ARG A 189 2.40 -17.98 -9.27
CA ARG A 189 3.83 -18.11 -9.52
C ARG A 189 4.28 -19.56 -9.32
N LEU A 190 3.91 -20.17 -8.20
CA LEU A 190 4.30 -21.55 -7.87
C LEU A 190 3.84 -22.53 -8.96
N LEU A 191 2.55 -22.48 -9.32
CA LEU A 191 1.97 -23.36 -10.33
C LEU A 191 2.42 -23.02 -11.75
N SER A 192 3.04 -21.85 -11.98
CA SER A 192 3.55 -21.48 -13.31
C SER A 192 4.84 -22.22 -13.69
N TYR A 193 5.62 -22.70 -12.70
CA TYR A 193 6.90 -23.36 -12.93
C TYR A 193 6.73 -24.69 -13.66
N LYS A 194 7.61 -24.93 -14.66
CA LYS A 194 7.54 -26.11 -15.52
C LYS A 194 7.59 -27.43 -14.75
N GLU A 195 8.48 -27.52 -13.76
CA GLU A 195 8.65 -28.73 -12.94
C GLU A 195 7.43 -28.97 -12.04
N VAL A 196 6.92 -27.91 -11.38
CA VAL A 196 5.72 -28.00 -10.55
C VAL A 196 4.49 -28.42 -11.36
N LYS A 197 4.34 -27.91 -12.59
CA LYS A 197 3.27 -28.36 -13.50
C LYS A 197 3.39 -29.84 -13.83
N SER A 198 4.62 -30.34 -14.01
CA SER A 198 4.86 -31.76 -14.26
C SER A 198 4.47 -32.60 -13.05
N ASP A 199 4.95 -32.23 -11.86
CA ASP A 199 4.71 -32.97 -10.60
C ASP A 199 3.21 -33.02 -10.25
N LEU A 200 2.50 -31.92 -10.47
CA LEU A 200 1.06 -31.80 -10.18
C LEU A 200 0.16 -32.20 -11.37
N SER A 201 0.75 -32.64 -12.49
CA SER A 201 0.03 -32.99 -13.73
C SER A 201 -0.93 -31.89 -14.21
N ILE A 202 -0.43 -30.66 -14.27
CA ILE A 202 -1.18 -29.48 -14.71
C ILE A 202 -0.96 -29.25 -16.20
N SER A 203 -2.05 -29.21 -16.98
CA SER A 203 -2.03 -28.94 -18.42
C SER A 203 -2.95 -27.78 -18.77
N LYS A 204 -2.61 -27.01 -19.80
CA LYS A 204 -3.46 -25.93 -20.31
C LYS A 204 -4.36 -26.46 -21.43
N LYS A 205 -5.67 -26.27 -21.32
CA LYS A 205 -6.71 -26.63 -22.30
C LYS A 205 -7.44 -25.37 -22.75
N GLY A 206 -7.04 -24.80 -23.88
CA GLY A 206 -7.57 -23.51 -24.33
C GLY A 206 -7.25 -22.40 -23.33
N ASP A 207 -8.28 -21.74 -22.81
CA ASP A 207 -8.15 -20.69 -21.79
C ASP A 207 -8.15 -21.22 -20.34
N HIS A 208 -8.34 -22.54 -20.14
CA HIS A 208 -8.44 -23.18 -18.84
C HIS A 208 -7.26 -24.10 -18.51
N PHE A 209 -7.13 -24.49 -17.25
CA PHE A 209 -6.16 -25.45 -16.73
C PHE A 209 -6.87 -26.73 -16.25
N ALA A 210 -6.31 -27.88 -16.60
CA ALA A 210 -6.70 -29.17 -16.08
C ALA A 210 -5.70 -29.63 -15.02
N PHE A 211 -6.21 -30.04 -13.86
CA PHE A 211 -5.43 -30.48 -12.70
C PHE A 211 -5.56 -32.00 -12.53
N GLY A 212 -4.48 -32.74 -12.80
CA GLY A 212 -4.50 -34.21 -12.72
C GLY A 212 -4.34 -34.73 -11.30
N ASN A 213 -3.34 -34.25 -10.56
CA ASN A 213 -3.00 -34.76 -9.24
C ASN A 213 -3.65 -33.92 -8.13
N ILE A 214 -4.94 -34.16 -7.90
CA ILE A 214 -5.80 -33.31 -7.06
C ILE A 214 -5.37 -33.31 -5.58
N ASP A 215 -5.00 -34.47 -5.05
CA ASP A 215 -4.61 -34.59 -3.63
C ASP A 215 -3.30 -33.85 -3.34
N ASP A 216 -2.35 -33.93 -4.25
CA ASP A 216 -1.08 -33.23 -4.12
C ASP A 216 -1.25 -31.72 -4.33
N LEU A 217 -2.11 -31.31 -5.27
CA LEU A 217 -2.50 -29.91 -5.41
C LEU A 217 -3.16 -29.38 -4.13
N ARG A 218 -4.05 -30.18 -3.50
CA ARG A 218 -4.68 -29.84 -2.22
C ARG A 218 -3.63 -29.66 -1.12
N LYS A 219 -2.70 -30.60 -0.96
CA LYS A 219 -1.61 -30.49 0.03
C LYS A 219 -0.76 -29.24 -0.20
N VAL A 220 -0.40 -28.95 -1.45
CA VAL A 220 0.37 -27.75 -1.82
C VAL A 220 -0.38 -26.49 -1.40
N VAL A 221 -1.67 -26.39 -1.73
CA VAL A 221 -2.51 -25.24 -1.37
C VAL A 221 -2.65 -25.07 0.15
N LEU A 222 -2.86 -26.16 0.89
CA LEU A 222 -2.97 -26.11 2.36
C LEU A 222 -1.64 -25.75 3.03
N ASN A 223 -0.51 -26.21 2.50
CA ASN A 223 0.81 -25.86 3.01
C ASN A 223 1.21 -24.41 2.67
N LEU A 224 0.60 -23.81 1.64
CA LEU A 224 0.85 -22.43 1.24
C LEU A 224 0.08 -21.40 2.08
N ARG A 225 -0.82 -21.84 2.97
CA ARG A 225 -1.60 -20.96 3.86
C ARG A 225 -0.66 -20.13 4.74
N GLY A 226 -0.83 -18.80 4.70
CA GLY A 226 -0.03 -17.87 5.50
C GLY A 226 1.46 -17.82 5.16
N LYS A 227 1.92 -18.51 4.11
CA LYS A 227 3.33 -18.51 3.71
C LYS A 227 3.72 -17.27 2.94
N ALA A 228 4.92 -16.78 3.19
CA ALA A 228 5.50 -15.68 2.44
C ALA A 228 5.88 -16.12 1.02
N VAL A 229 5.81 -15.18 0.07
CA VAL A 229 6.19 -15.41 -1.33
C VAL A 229 7.62 -15.98 -1.46
N ASP A 230 8.54 -15.55 -0.59
CA ASP A 230 9.96 -15.96 -0.64
C ASP A 230 10.16 -17.47 -0.53
N GLU A 231 9.28 -18.19 0.17
CA GLU A 231 9.36 -19.64 0.32
C GLU A 231 9.23 -20.38 -1.02
N VAL A 232 8.62 -19.75 -2.03
CA VAL A 232 8.36 -20.34 -3.35
C VAL A 232 8.75 -19.41 -4.51
N TYR A 233 9.55 -18.37 -4.26
CA TYR A 233 9.78 -17.29 -5.23
C TYR A 233 10.63 -17.70 -6.45
N THR A 234 11.43 -18.76 -6.32
CA THR A 234 12.25 -19.30 -7.41
C THR A 234 11.77 -20.70 -7.79
N ALA A 235 12.05 -21.12 -9.02
CA ALA A 235 11.68 -22.47 -9.47
C ALA A 235 12.26 -23.57 -8.56
N THR A 236 13.50 -23.42 -8.10
CA THR A 236 14.16 -24.36 -7.18
C THR A 236 13.46 -24.42 -5.82
N LYS A 237 13.15 -23.26 -5.23
CA LYS A 237 12.42 -23.19 -3.95
C LYS A 237 11.01 -23.75 -4.09
N GLY A 238 10.30 -23.39 -5.17
CA GLY A 238 8.96 -23.88 -5.47
C GLY A 238 8.90 -25.39 -5.65
N LYS A 239 9.88 -25.98 -6.37
CA LYS A 239 9.99 -27.44 -6.51
C LYS A 239 10.19 -28.12 -5.17
N LYS A 240 11.15 -27.63 -4.37
CA LYS A 240 11.43 -28.18 -3.04
C LYS A 240 10.19 -28.13 -2.15
N PHE A 241 9.51 -26.98 -2.13
CA PHE A 241 8.26 -26.81 -1.38
C PHE A 241 7.18 -27.80 -1.80
N VAL A 242 6.98 -28.00 -3.11
CA VAL A 242 5.97 -28.94 -3.63
C VAL A 242 6.31 -30.37 -3.23
N GLN A 243 7.58 -30.78 -3.38
CA GLN A 243 8.03 -32.11 -2.96
C GLN A 243 7.84 -32.34 -1.45
N GLU A 244 8.18 -31.36 -0.62
CA GLU A 244 7.95 -31.41 0.83
C GLU A 244 6.45 -31.50 1.16
N ALA A 245 5.62 -30.70 0.50
CA ALA A 245 4.17 -30.71 0.70
C ALA A 245 3.53 -32.04 0.28
N ILE A 246 3.96 -32.64 -0.83
CA ILE A 246 3.47 -33.92 -1.34
C ILE A 246 3.86 -35.07 -0.39
N THR A 247 5.10 -35.03 0.11
CA THR A 247 5.68 -36.07 0.97
C THR A 247 5.22 -35.97 2.42
N SER A 248 4.71 -34.81 2.85
CA SER A 248 4.10 -34.66 4.17
C SER A 248 2.89 -35.59 4.31
N LEU A 249 3.06 -36.68 5.07
CA LEU A 249 1.97 -37.58 5.48
C LEU A 249 0.93 -36.74 6.21
N GLY A 250 -0.30 -36.76 5.71
CA GLY A 250 -1.36 -35.88 6.16
C GLY A 250 -1.58 -35.97 7.67
N THR A 251 -1.41 -34.86 8.36
CA THR A 251 -2.03 -34.65 9.67
C THR A 251 -3.49 -34.31 9.44
N THR A 252 -4.29 -35.33 9.14
CA THR A 252 -5.71 -35.32 9.48
C THR A 252 -5.81 -35.47 11.00
N SER A 253 -5.96 -34.37 11.73
CA SER A 253 -6.50 -34.42 13.09
C SER A 253 -8.01 -34.62 13.01
N VAL A 254 -8.41 -35.87 12.79
CA VAL A 254 -9.68 -36.41 13.30
C VAL A 254 -9.37 -36.85 14.72
N ASP A 255 -9.83 -36.09 15.71
CA ASP A 255 -9.69 -36.47 17.12
C ASP A 255 -11.00 -37.12 17.58
N THR A 256 -10.99 -38.44 17.62
CA THR A 256 -12.03 -39.30 18.20
C THR A 256 -11.43 -40.08 19.37
N GLY A 257 -12.06 -39.95 20.55
CA GLY A 257 -11.78 -40.72 21.77
C GLY A 257 -11.16 -39.85 22.86
N GLY A 258 -11.80 -39.49 23.97
CA GLY A 258 -12.78 -40.23 24.76
C GLY A 258 -12.09 -40.89 25.94
N ASN A 259 -12.04 -40.20 27.10
CA ASN A 259 -12.21 -40.89 28.38
C ASN A 259 -12.68 -39.94 29.50
N SER A 260 -13.97 -40.09 29.83
CA SER A 260 -14.57 -40.24 31.16
C SER A 260 -13.94 -39.54 32.36
N THR A 261 -14.69 -38.59 32.94
CA THR A 261 -15.04 -38.63 34.37
C THR A 261 -16.46 -38.12 34.55
N ALA A 262 -17.28 -38.96 35.15
CA ALA A 262 -18.70 -38.74 35.37
C ALA A 262 -18.95 -37.81 36.56
N THR A 263 -19.97 -36.96 36.45
CA THR A 263 -20.86 -36.62 37.57
C THR A 263 -22.22 -36.15 37.02
N SER A 264 -23.25 -36.92 37.38
CA SER A 264 -24.72 -36.66 37.41
C SER A 264 -25.21 -35.23 37.18
N GLY A 265 -26.28 -34.89 36.46
CA GLY A 265 -27.44 -35.63 35.97
C GLY A 265 -28.75 -34.90 36.35
N HIS A 266 -29.38 -34.16 35.44
CA HIS A 266 -30.82 -34.17 35.11
C HIS A 266 -31.20 -33.09 34.07
N PRO A 267 -32.23 -33.31 33.22
CA PRO A 267 -32.49 -32.54 31.99
C PRO A 267 -33.65 -31.56 32.14
N LEU A 268 -33.59 -30.38 31.50
CA LEU A 268 -34.78 -29.64 31.10
C LEU A 268 -34.57 -28.87 29.78
N ASP A 269 -35.65 -28.93 29.03
CA ASP A 269 -36.07 -28.39 27.75
C ASP A 269 -35.82 -26.87 27.53
N GLY A 270 -35.79 -26.45 26.25
CA GLY A 270 -36.14 -25.07 25.86
C GLY A 270 -35.08 -24.23 25.14
N GLY A 271 -35.33 -23.95 23.86
CA GLY A 271 -35.37 -22.56 23.37
C GLY A 271 -34.07 -21.89 22.93
N ALA A 272 -34.01 -21.64 21.62
CA ALA A 272 -33.11 -20.75 20.90
C ALA A 272 -32.67 -19.46 21.65
N ASP A 273 -31.35 -19.23 21.71
CA ASP A 273 -30.78 -17.89 21.54
C ASP A 273 -29.35 -17.99 20.97
N GLN A 274 -29.20 -17.72 19.67
CA GLN A 274 -27.89 -17.53 19.06
C GLN A 274 -27.38 -16.14 19.44
N GLY A 275 -26.66 -16.07 20.57
CA GLY A 275 -25.84 -14.91 20.91
C GLY A 275 -24.81 -14.64 19.82
N SER A 276 -25.08 -13.64 18.98
CA SER A 276 -24.15 -13.09 18.00
C SER A 276 -22.85 -12.68 18.71
N ARG A 277 -21.76 -13.43 18.48
CA ARG A 277 -20.42 -13.03 18.93
C ARG A 277 -20.03 -11.76 18.18
N SER A 278 -19.83 -10.68 18.93
CA SER A 278 -19.36 -9.41 18.40
C SER A 278 -18.03 -9.58 17.66
N ARG A 279 -17.95 -8.96 16.47
CA ARG A 279 -16.79 -8.99 15.59
C ARG A 279 -15.55 -8.55 16.36
N ARG A 280 -14.48 -9.37 16.33
CA ARG A 280 -13.19 -9.00 16.93
C ARG A 280 -12.64 -7.75 16.22
N ILE A 281 -12.72 -6.61 16.88
CA ILE A 281 -12.09 -5.36 16.43
C ILE A 281 -10.58 -5.56 16.54
N LYS A 282 -9.85 -5.55 15.42
CA LYS A 282 -8.40 -5.31 15.46
C LYS A 282 -8.24 -3.86 15.93
N LYS A 283 -7.73 -3.64 17.15
CA LYS A 283 -7.34 -2.29 17.58
C LYS A 283 -6.35 -1.74 16.54
N PRO A 284 -6.52 -0.50 16.04
CA PRO A 284 -5.50 0.13 15.22
C PRO A 284 -4.19 0.14 16.02
N GLY A 285 -3.10 -0.34 15.41
CA GLY A 285 -1.77 -0.29 16.02
C GLY A 285 -1.40 1.16 16.34
N LEU A 286 -0.56 1.36 17.37
CA LEU A 286 -0.04 2.70 17.68
C LEU A 286 0.73 3.24 16.46
N PRO A 287 0.52 4.52 16.06
CA PRO A 287 1.27 5.09 14.97
C PRO A 287 2.76 5.21 15.34
N VAL A 288 3.63 5.28 14.32
CA VAL A 288 5.05 5.58 14.53
C VAL A 288 5.21 6.89 15.29
N PHE A 289 6.17 6.95 16.21
CA PHE A 289 6.33 8.06 17.17
C PHE A 289 5.16 8.28 18.15
N GLY A 290 4.16 7.39 18.16
CA GLY A 290 2.99 7.46 19.05
C GLY A 290 1.94 8.49 18.64
N ARG A 291 2.31 9.51 17.85
CA ARG A 291 1.44 10.53 17.25
C ARG A 291 2.24 11.36 16.24
N LYS A 292 1.53 12.15 15.42
CA LYS A 292 2.18 13.22 14.63
C LYS A 292 2.75 14.29 15.54
N LEU A 293 4.00 14.67 15.30
CA LEU A 293 4.75 15.62 16.13
C LEU A 293 4.71 17.03 15.49
N SER A 294 4.64 18.06 16.33
CA SER A 294 4.80 19.46 15.92
C SER A 294 6.11 19.98 16.51
N LEU A 295 7.20 19.86 15.75
CA LEU A 295 8.54 20.28 16.15
C LEU A 295 8.89 21.65 15.57
N LYS A 296 9.81 22.37 16.23
CA LYS A 296 10.37 23.63 15.72
C LYS A 296 11.05 23.39 14.37
N THR A 297 11.01 24.39 13.48
CA THR A 297 11.69 24.33 12.19
C THR A 297 13.19 24.11 12.41
N GLY A 298 13.76 23.14 11.70
CA GLY A 298 15.17 22.78 11.83
C GLY A 298 15.47 21.39 11.29
N HIS A 299 16.76 21.02 11.32
CA HIS A 299 17.22 19.75 10.76
C HIS A 299 16.57 18.53 11.44
N VAL A 300 16.37 18.58 12.77
CA VAL A 300 15.68 17.53 13.54
C VAL A 300 14.24 17.32 13.06
N ASN A 301 13.51 18.41 12.76
CA ASN A 301 12.14 18.33 12.25
C ASN A 301 12.08 17.72 10.85
N ASN A 302 13.00 18.10 9.97
CA ASN A 302 13.06 17.52 8.62
C ASN A 302 13.35 16.02 8.70
N LEU A 303 14.36 15.64 9.49
CA LEU A 303 14.71 14.24 9.66
C LEU A 303 13.58 13.43 10.30
N TYR A 304 12.86 13.98 11.28
CA TYR A 304 11.65 13.34 11.82
C TYR A 304 10.64 13.02 10.70
N ARG A 305 10.34 13.98 9.82
CA ARG A 305 9.40 13.78 8.71
C ARG A 305 9.89 12.76 7.70
N ASP A 306 11.19 12.71 7.44
CA ASP A 306 11.81 11.72 6.56
C ASP A 306 11.72 10.31 7.15
N VAL A 307 11.98 10.14 8.45
CA VAL A 307 11.85 8.84 9.14
C VAL A 307 10.39 8.41 9.25
N GLU A 308 9.46 9.33 9.49
CA GLU A 308 8.02 9.07 9.44
C GLU A 308 7.59 8.59 8.04
N SER A 309 8.02 9.28 6.99
CA SER A 309 7.74 8.90 5.59
C SER A 309 8.36 7.55 5.23
N LEU A 310 9.57 7.25 5.72
CA LEU A 310 10.24 5.96 5.51
C LEU A 310 9.49 4.82 6.19
N HIS A 311 8.96 5.04 7.40
CA HIS A 311 8.13 4.07 8.09
C HIS A 311 6.78 3.86 7.37
N ASP A 312 6.15 4.93 6.88
CA ASP A 312 4.91 4.83 6.09
C ASP A 312 5.12 4.06 4.79
N PHE A 313 6.25 4.28 4.12
CA PHE A 313 6.69 3.48 2.99
C PHE A 313 6.86 2.00 3.37
N TYR A 314 7.53 1.73 4.51
CA TYR A 314 7.68 0.37 5.01
C TYR A 314 6.34 -0.32 5.27
N GLN A 315 5.37 0.36 5.90
CA GLN A 315 4.05 -0.20 6.15
C GLN A 315 3.26 -0.46 4.86
N THR A 316 3.37 0.44 3.88
CA THR A 316 2.68 0.34 2.59
C THR A 316 3.25 -0.78 1.72
N GLU A 317 4.57 -0.94 1.71
CA GLU A 317 5.29 -1.90 0.87
C GLU A 317 5.76 -3.13 1.66
N LYS A 318 5.20 -3.38 2.86
CA LYS A 318 5.66 -4.40 3.80
C LYS A 318 5.76 -5.80 3.21
N SER A 319 4.86 -6.14 2.27
CA SER A 319 4.86 -7.43 1.58
C SER A 319 5.94 -7.57 0.49
N ARG A 320 6.56 -6.47 0.09
CA ARG A 320 7.60 -6.40 -0.96
C ARG A 320 9.01 -6.20 -0.41
N LEU A 321 9.13 -5.71 0.83
CA LEU A 321 10.39 -5.46 1.50
C LEU A 321 10.80 -6.69 2.32
N SER A 322 12.11 -6.91 2.47
CA SER A 322 12.62 -7.99 3.31
C SER A 322 12.34 -7.70 4.79
N ALA A 323 12.36 -8.74 5.62
CA ALA A 323 12.32 -8.58 7.08
C ALA A 323 13.49 -7.72 7.61
N ASP A 324 14.57 -7.57 6.84
CA ASP A 324 15.74 -6.77 7.18
C ASP A 324 15.51 -5.27 6.97
N PHE A 325 14.47 -4.87 6.24
CA PHE A 325 14.16 -3.44 6.02
C PHE A 325 13.91 -2.71 7.34
N ILE A 326 13.38 -3.41 8.35
CA ILE A 326 13.17 -2.83 9.67
C ILE A 326 14.47 -2.38 10.35
N VAL A 327 15.62 -2.96 9.96
CA VAL A 327 16.94 -2.53 10.43
C VAL A 327 17.25 -1.13 9.92
N ILE A 328 16.84 -0.80 8.69
CA ILE A 328 16.96 0.56 8.13
C ILE A 328 16.16 1.54 8.97
N ILE A 329 14.92 1.20 9.35
CA ILE A 329 14.11 2.02 10.26
C ILE A 329 14.84 2.24 11.60
N ARG A 330 15.43 1.19 12.18
CA ARG A 330 16.19 1.32 13.44
C ARG A 330 17.43 2.19 13.30
N MET A 331 18.17 2.09 12.19
CA MET A 331 19.29 2.97 11.89
C MET A 331 18.84 4.43 11.76
N SER A 332 17.72 4.67 11.10
CA SER A 332 17.12 5.99 10.96
C SER A 332 16.66 6.57 12.30
N LEU A 333 16.05 5.76 13.18
CA LEU A 333 15.69 6.17 14.54
C LEU A 333 16.91 6.57 15.35
N ARG A 334 18.01 5.83 15.26
CA ARG A 334 19.28 6.19 15.90
C ARG A 334 19.84 7.50 15.35
N MET A 335 19.89 7.64 14.03
CA MET A 335 20.37 8.87 13.39
C MET A 335 19.54 10.09 13.83
N LEU A 336 18.22 9.94 13.95
CA LEU A 336 17.33 10.98 14.45
C LEU A 336 17.62 11.32 15.92
N ALA A 337 17.80 10.32 16.78
CA ALA A 337 18.15 10.54 18.19
C ALA A 337 19.52 11.24 18.35
N GLU A 338 20.52 10.85 17.55
CA GLU A 338 21.84 11.49 17.55
C GLU A 338 21.79 12.93 17.04
N THR A 339 20.99 13.19 16.01
CA THR A 339 20.80 14.53 15.47
C THR A 339 20.15 15.44 16.51
N ALA A 340 19.12 14.96 17.21
CA ALA A 340 18.48 15.70 18.30
C ALA A 340 19.41 15.92 19.51
N ALA A 341 20.25 14.94 19.85
CA ALA A 341 21.24 15.07 20.91
C ALA A 341 22.28 16.16 20.57
N LYS A 342 22.81 16.15 19.34
CA LYS A 342 23.77 17.14 18.85
C LYS A 342 23.19 18.55 18.80
N ASP A 343 21.94 18.72 18.35
CA ASP A 343 21.25 20.02 18.35
C ASP A 343 21.11 20.59 19.77
N MET A 344 20.90 19.69 20.75
CA MET A 344 20.88 20.01 22.17
C MET A 344 22.27 20.12 22.84
N LYS A 345 23.36 19.99 22.07
CA LYS A 345 24.75 19.97 22.56
C LYS A 345 25.03 18.88 23.62
N LYS A 346 24.46 17.68 23.42
CA LYS A 346 24.60 16.52 24.31
C LYS A 346 25.11 15.31 23.54
N GLU A 347 25.77 14.40 24.27
CA GLU A 347 26.01 13.05 23.78
C GLU A 347 24.70 12.25 23.73
N LEU A 348 24.63 11.25 22.84
CA LEU A 348 23.41 10.43 22.67
C LEU A 348 22.96 9.80 23.99
N LYS A 349 23.90 9.27 24.78
CA LYS A 349 23.63 8.66 26.09
C LYS A 349 22.94 9.63 27.04
N ASP A 350 23.44 10.86 27.12
CA ASP A 350 22.96 11.87 28.06
C ASP A 350 21.57 12.35 27.64
N TYR A 351 21.38 12.60 26.34
CA TYR A 351 20.06 12.92 25.78
C TYR A 351 19.02 11.84 26.08
N LEU A 352 19.32 10.57 25.78
CA LEU A 352 18.38 9.48 26.02
C LEU A 352 18.05 9.33 27.51
N THR A 353 19.06 9.40 28.38
CA THR A 353 18.87 9.20 29.83
C THR A 353 18.08 10.34 30.47
N GLU A 354 18.34 11.59 30.06
CA GLU A 354 17.69 12.77 30.61
C GLU A 354 16.21 12.85 30.21
N TYR A 355 15.90 12.61 28.93
CA TYR A 355 14.54 12.75 28.42
C TYR A 355 13.66 11.50 28.62
N PHE A 356 14.21 10.34 29.03
CA PHE A 356 13.44 9.09 29.13
C PHE A 356 12.28 9.17 30.13
N ASP A 357 12.55 9.53 31.38
CA ASP A 357 11.51 9.52 32.42
C ASP A 357 10.42 10.58 32.15
N PRO A 358 10.75 11.84 31.79
CA PRO A 358 9.76 12.82 31.37
C PRO A 358 8.94 12.36 30.15
N ALA A 359 9.60 11.77 29.14
CA ALA A 359 8.93 11.27 27.94
C ALA A 359 7.95 10.14 28.29
N LYS A 360 8.40 9.14 29.06
CA LYS A 360 7.57 8.01 29.49
C LYS A 360 6.37 8.46 30.31
N LYS A 361 6.50 9.49 31.14
CA LYS A 361 5.37 10.07 31.90
C LYS A 361 4.29 10.63 30.98
N SER A 362 4.67 11.27 29.86
CA SER A 362 3.75 11.87 28.90
C SER A 362 2.99 10.87 28.01
N LEU A 363 3.38 9.59 28.01
CA LEU A 363 2.75 8.54 27.23
C LEU A 363 1.45 8.04 27.87
N ASP A 364 0.50 7.63 27.04
CA ASP A 364 -0.70 6.92 27.49
C ASP A 364 -0.38 5.50 27.99
N GLN A 365 -1.38 4.83 28.56
CA GLN A 365 -1.18 3.49 29.13
C GLN A 365 -0.84 2.44 28.07
N ASN A 366 -1.38 2.53 26.85
CA ASN A 366 -1.09 1.57 25.79
C ASN A 366 0.36 1.68 25.35
N ALA A 367 0.86 2.89 25.13
CA ALA A 367 2.25 3.16 24.80
C ALA A 367 3.21 2.68 25.91
N LYS A 368 2.87 2.91 27.18
CA LYS A 368 3.65 2.39 28.33
C LYS A 368 3.70 0.87 28.33
N THR A 369 2.58 0.19 28.05
CA THR A 369 2.53 -1.27 27.91
C THR A 369 3.37 -1.76 26.74
N THR A 370 3.32 -1.08 25.58
CA THR A 370 4.16 -1.41 24.40
C THR A 370 5.65 -1.33 24.73
N LEU A 371 6.10 -0.29 25.43
CA LEU A 371 7.49 -0.16 25.88
C LEU A 371 7.88 -1.32 26.81
N SER A 372 7.02 -1.65 27.78
CA SER A 372 7.27 -2.75 28.74
C SER A 372 7.38 -4.10 28.05
N ASN A 373 6.48 -4.41 27.11
CA ASN A 373 6.46 -5.68 26.37
C ASN A 373 7.71 -5.86 25.50
N GLN A 374 8.33 -4.77 25.07
CA GLN A 374 9.53 -4.78 24.23
C GLN A 374 10.82 -4.49 25.02
N SER A 375 10.75 -4.57 26.35
CA SER A 375 11.89 -4.38 27.26
C SER A 375 12.58 -3.02 27.09
N VAL A 376 11.83 -1.97 26.76
CA VAL A 376 12.33 -0.59 26.62
C VAL A 376 12.25 0.11 27.99
N SER A 377 13.39 0.25 28.64
CA SER A 377 13.59 0.91 29.93
C SER A 377 14.72 1.94 29.85
N LYS A 378 14.88 2.76 30.89
CA LYS A 378 15.96 3.74 30.99
C LYS A 378 17.35 3.08 30.89
N ASP A 379 17.48 1.88 31.45
CA ASP A 379 18.74 1.14 31.46
C ASP A 379 19.01 0.42 30.13
N SER A 380 17.95 0.02 29.41
CA SER A 380 18.10 -0.71 28.14
C SER A 380 18.15 0.19 26.90
N ILE A 381 17.58 1.41 26.96
CA ILE A 381 17.38 2.25 25.77
C ILE A 381 18.68 2.58 25.02
N ILE A 382 19.77 2.87 25.74
CA ILE A 382 21.08 3.16 25.14
C ILE A 382 21.55 1.95 24.33
N LYS A 383 21.50 0.76 24.94
CA LYS A 383 21.87 -0.50 24.28
C LYS A 383 20.96 -0.77 23.09
N LEU A 384 19.66 -0.51 23.18
CA LEU A 384 18.70 -0.76 22.10
C LEU A 384 18.90 0.15 20.88
N PHE A 385 19.29 1.41 21.10
CA PHE A 385 19.66 2.33 20.03
C PHE A 385 21.02 1.96 19.39
N HIS A 386 21.99 1.45 20.17
CA HIS A 386 23.27 0.98 19.62
C HIS A 386 23.15 -0.36 18.87
N THR A 387 22.53 -1.37 19.49
CA THR A 387 22.37 -2.71 18.90
C THR A 387 21.45 -2.73 17.69
N GLY A 388 20.53 -1.75 17.57
CA GLY A 388 19.67 -1.59 16.41
C GLY A 388 20.35 -1.09 15.15
N ALA A 389 21.57 -0.55 15.24
CA ALA A 389 22.33 0.00 14.11
C ALA A 389 23.35 -0.98 13.50
N HIS A 390 23.38 -2.22 13.99
CA HIS A 390 24.22 -3.30 13.49
C HIS A 390 23.33 -4.51 13.16
N ASP A 391 23.71 -5.30 12.15
CA ASP A 391 22.93 -6.44 11.63
C ASP A 391 22.94 -7.66 12.58
N TYR A 392 22.48 -7.46 13.81
CA TYR A 392 22.26 -8.52 14.79
C TYR A 392 20.84 -9.07 14.67
N HIS A 393 20.61 -10.35 14.96
CA HIS A 393 19.28 -10.97 14.88
C HIS A 393 18.19 -10.20 15.65
N ASN A 394 18.54 -9.55 16.77
CA ASN A 394 17.63 -8.72 17.58
C ASN A 394 17.23 -7.38 16.93
N SER A 395 17.97 -6.90 15.91
CA SER A 395 17.64 -5.67 15.18
C SER A 395 16.42 -5.82 14.27
N LYS A 396 16.00 -7.08 13.99
CA LYS A 396 14.86 -7.41 13.12
C LYS A 396 13.49 -7.37 13.82
N ASN A 397 13.43 -7.05 15.11
CA ASN A 397 12.18 -6.97 15.86
C ASN A 397 11.44 -5.63 15.55
N GLU A 398 10.35 -5.73 14.80
CA GLU A 398 9.49 -4.60 14.41
C GLU A 398 8.74 -3.97 15.58
N GLU A 399 8.21 -4.78 16.50
CA GLU A 399 7.49 -4.25 17.66
C GLU A 399 8.44 -3.45 18.57
N GLN A 400 9.69 -3.90 18.71
CA GLN A 400 10.72 -3.16 19.43
C GLN A 400 11.12 -1.87 18.69
N ALA A 401 11.22 -1.89 17.36
CA ALA A 401 11.47 -0.68 16.58
C ALA A 401 10.32 0.34 16.75
N LEU A 402 9.07 -0.12 16.75
CA LEU A 402 7.89 0.71 17.03
C LEU A 402 7.96 1.28 18.46
N ALA A 403 8.26 0.47 19.47
CA ALA A 403 8.40 0.92 20.86
C ALA A 403 9.50 1.98 21.02
N LEU A 404 10.64 1.82 20.34
CA LEU A 404 11.72 2.81 20.30
C LEU A 404 11.28 4.11 19.60
N SER A 405 10.52 4.02 18.51
CA SER A 405 9.98 5.21 17.84
C SER A 405 9.04 5.99 18.77
N ILE A 406 8.16 5.32 19.50
CA ILE A 406 7.18 5.94 20.40
C ILE A 406 7.88 6.74 21.50
N ILE A 407 8.85 6.13 22.19
CA ILE A 407 9.56 6.84 23.25
C ILE A 407 10.40 8.00 22.68
N LEU A 408 11.02 7.81 21.50
CA LEU A 408 11.77 8.88 20.84
C LEU A 408 10.87 10.04 20.43
N GLY A 409 9.65 9.78 19.96
CA GLY A 409 8.68 10.83 19.59
C GLY A 409 8.28 11.69 20.79
N ALA A 410 8.09 11.07 21.95
CA ALA A 410 7.85 11.79 23.20
C ALA A 410 9.08 12.61 23.63
N MET A 411 10.30 12.07 23.51
CA MET A 411 11.54 12.82 23.78
C MET A 411 11.68 14.04 22.85
N LEU A 412 11.46 13.86 21.54
CA LEU A 412 11.50 14.93 20.55
C LEU A 412 10.46 16.02 20.82
N THR A 413 9.27 15.64 21.30
CA THR A 413 8.25 16.62 21.71
C THR A 413 8.75 17.49 22.86
N LEU A 414 9.44 16.91 23.84
CA LEU A 414 9.95 17.64 25.00
C LEU A 414 11.14 18.54 24.66
N SER A 415 12.06 18.06 23.81
CA SER A 415 13.29 18.80 23.47
C SER A 415 13.09 19.81 22.33
N HIS A 416 12.32 19.45 21.30
CA HIS A 416 12.17 20.22 20.06
C HIS A 416 10.73 20.59 19.72
N GLY A 417 9.76 20.30 20.58
CA GLY A 417 8.36 20.68 20.37
C GLY A 417 8.17 22.19 20.22
N LYS A 418 7.22 22.59 19.38
CA LYS A 418 6.72 23.98 19.41
C LYS A 418 6.04 24.20 20.75
N LYS A 419 6.40 25.27 21.47
CA LYS A 419 5.60 25.71 22.61
C LYS A 419 4.19 26.07 22.08
N PRO A 420 3.13 25.77 22.85
CA PRO A 420 1.78 26.20 22.49
C PRO A 420 1.70 27.72 22.30
#